data_AF-H6C890-F1
#
_entry.id   AF-H6C890-F1
#
_cell.length_a   1.000
_cell.length_b   1.000
_cell.length_c   1.000
_cell.angle_alpha   90.00
_cell.angle_beta   90.00
_cell.angle_gamma   90.00
#
_symmetry.space_group_name_H-M   'P 1'
#
loop_
_entity.id
_entity.type
_entity.pdbx_description
1 polymer ?
#
loop_
_entity_poly.entity_id
_entity_poly.type
_entity_poly.pdbx_seq_one_letter_code
_entity_poly.pdbx_strand_id
1 'polypeptide(L)'
;MASRRSVCALLTNTLRLSTRQSAQETQPLRQLVTRRSLSSLPTAHFMVRLRQPKRHFTTTLVARKQDDSTSTSNSNSGSASAASPSKLYTFEEIKSITSKPDPNRILIDVREPHELKQTGKIPGSRNLPVQSAADAFFLPAEEFEERFGFEKPDANNKEVIFYCKAGVRSRAAAQLAQRAGWGGKIAEFPGSWIEWEKNGGEIEKLN
;
A
#
# COMPACT_ATOMS: atom_id res chain seq x y z
N MET A 1 -19.08 -74.57 -4.69
CA MET A 1 -18.62 -74.55 -6.09
C MET A 1 -17.73 -73.31 -6.25
N ALA A 2 -16.42 -73.41 -5.98
CA ALA A 2 -15.33 -73.54 -6.96
C ALA A 2 -15.35 -72.41 -8.03
N SER A 3 -14.53 -71.35 -7.91
CA SER A 3 -13.10 -71.24 -8.25
C SER A 3 -12.81 -71.01 -9.74
N ARG A 4 -12.09 -69.90 -10.04
CA ARG A 4 -11.13 -69.61 -11.15
C ARG A 4 -10.91 -68.07 -11.16
N ARG A 5 -9.84 -67.46 -10.63
CA ARG A 5 -8.40 -67.41 -11.02
C ARG A 5 -8.16 -67.17 -12.52
N SER A 6 -7.61 -66.00 -12.89
CA SER A 6 -6.37 -65.83 -13.70
C SER A 6 -6.00 -64.33 -13.85
N VAL A 7 -4.95 -63.77 -13.22
CA VAL A 7 -3.50 -63.63 -13.56
C VAL A 7 -3.11 -62.86 -14.83
N CYS A 8 -2.22 -61.88 -14.61
CA CYS A 8 -1.06 -61.43 -15.42
C CYS A 8 -1.25 -60.65 -16.74
N ALA A 9 -0.65 -59.45 -16.81
CA ALA A 9 0.60 -59.24 -17.58
C ALA A 9 1.22 -57.86 -17.29
N LEU A 10 2.40 -57.88 -16.66
CA LEU A 10 3.40 -56.82 -16.68
C LEU A 10 4.07 -56.85 -18.06
N LEU A 11 4.19 -55.71 -18.76
CA LEU A 11 5.26 -55.52 -19.73
C LEU A 11 5.80 -54.09 -19.67
N THR A 12 7.06 -54.06 -19.27
CA THR A 12 8.04 -52.97 -19.29
C THR A 12 8.26 -52.44 -20.71
N ASN A 13 8.41 -51.12 -20.87
CA ASN A 13 9.08 -50.57 -22.04
C ASN A 13 10.25 -49.68 -21.62
N THR A 14 11.44 -50.19 -21.89
CA THR A 14 12.74 -49.60 -21.60
C THR A 14 13.34 -49.00 -22.88
N LEU A 15 14.03 -47.88 -22.69
CA LEU A 15 15.19 -47.37 -23.45
C LEU A 15 14.97 -46.85 -24.89
N ARG A 16 15.36 -45.59 -25.09
CA ARG A 16 16.39 -45.27 -26.11
C ARG A 16 17.28 -44.13 -25.67
N LEU A 17 18.56 -44.47 -25.59
CA LEU A 17 19.74 -43.64 -25.40
C LEU A 17 20.33 -43.36 -26.80
N SER A 18 20.66 -42.11 -27.15
CA SER A 18 21.67 -41.75 -28.15
C SER A 18 21.76 -40.23 -28.25
N THR A 19 22.87 -39.52 -28.50
CA THR A 19 24.31 -39.68 -28.33
C THR A 19 24.86 -38.28 -28.62
N ARG A 20 25.80 -37.81 -27.77
CA ARG A 20 26.89 -36.83 -27.98
C ARG A 20 26.80 -35.80 -29.12
N GLN A 21 27.12 -34.55 -28.77
CA GLN A 21 28.29 -33.89 -29.34
C GLN A 21 28.90 -32.87 -28.37
N SER A 22 30.21 -32.72 -28.50
CA SER A 22 31.17 -32.11 -27.58
C SER A 22 31.93 -31.01 -28.31
N ALA A 23 32.43 -30.04 -27.52
CA ALA A 23 33.55 -29.13 -27.82
C ALA A 23 33.22 -27.95 -28.78
N GLN A 24 33.77 -26.74 -28.73
CA GLN A 24 35.03 -26.16 -28.21
C GLN A 24 34.74 -24.66 -27.88
N GLU A 25 35.14 -24.11 -26.73
CA GLU A 25 36.38 -23.34 -26.49
C GLU A 25 36.60 -22.10 -27.38
N THR A 26 36.54 -20.89 -26.79
CA THR A 26 37.58 -19.81 -26.82
C THR A 26 37.04 -18.48 -26.24
N GLN A 27 37.77 -17.89 -25.29
CA GLN A 27 37.63 -16.50 -24.82
C GLN A 27 38.54 -15.56 -25.66
N PRO A 28 38.85 -14.29 -25.28
CA PRO A 28 38.13 -13.22 -24.55
C PRO A 28 38.16 -11.89 -25.35
N LEU A 29 37.50 -10.82 -24.88
CA LEU A 29 38.03 -9.47 -25.13
C LEU A 29 37.69 -8.50 -24.00
N ARG A 30 38.76 -8.19 -23.24
CA ARG A 30 38.87 -7.03 -22.36
C ARG A 30 38.78 -5.76 -23.21
N GLN A 31 37.97 -4.78 -22.79
CA GLN A 31 38.34 -3.38 -22.99
C GLN A 31 38.22 -2.64 -21.66
N LEU A 32 39.40 -2.48 -21.04
CA LEU A 32 39.69 -1.48 -20.04
C LEU A 32 39.58 -0.12 -20.75
N VAL A 33 38.55 0.68 -20.46
CA VAL A 33 38.61 2.11 -20.77
C VAL A 33 39.17 2.82 -19.55
N THR A 34 40.31 3.45 -19.82
CA THR A 34 41.17 4.22 -18.95
C THR A 34 40.46 5.36 -18.24
N ARG A 35 40.83 5.53 -16.96
CA ARG A 35 40.65 6.71 -16.13
C ARG A 35 40.86 8.01 -16.92
N ARG A 36 39.92 8.93 -16.82
CA ARG A 36 40.21 10.37 -16.83
C ARG A 36 39.84 10.98 -15.49
N SER A 37 40.89 11.20 -14.71
CA SER A 37 40.99 12.18 -13.64
C SER A 37 41.01 13.59 -14.24
N LEU A 38 40.91 14.59 -13.35
CA LEU A 38 40.87 16.05 -13.54
C LEU A 38 39.44 16.59 -13.70
N SER A 39 38.94 17.55 -12.93
CA SER A 39 39.49 18.30 -11.80
C SER A 39 38.34 19.16 -11.25
N SER A 40 38.25 19.23 -9.93
CA SER A 40 37.49 20.23 -9.18
C SER A 40 37.76 21.64 -9.65
N LEU A 41 36.71 22.42 -9.94
CA LEU A 41 36.67 23.85 -9.62
C LEU A 41 35.25 24.25 -9.17
N PRO A 42 35.11 25.04 -8.09
CA PRO A 42 33.83 25.51 -7.59
C PRO A 42 33.45 26.83 -8.28
N THR A 43 32.28 26.88 -8.90
CA THR A 43 31.69 28.16 -9.31
C THR A 43 30.64 28.56 -8.28
N ALA A 44 31.11 29.18 -7.20
CA ALA A 44 30.29 29.91 -6.27
C ALA A 44 29.92 31.25 -6.91
N HIS A 45 28.74 31.39 -7.50
CA HIS A 45 28.21 32.71 -7.83
C HIS A 45 26.70 32.81 -7.58
N PHE A 46 26.39 33.70 -6.66
CA PHE A 46 25.22 34.57 -6.64
C PHE A 46 23.89 33.97 -6.18
N MET A 47 23.81 33.70 -4.88
CA MET A 47 22.52 33.78 -4.18
C MET A 47 22.03 35.24 -4.27
N VAL A 48 21.03 35.48 -5.10
CA VAL A 48 20.25 36.73 -5.04
C VAL A 48 19.56 36.75 -3.68
N ARG A 49 20.13 37.53 -2.76
CA ARG A 49 19.58 37.79 -1.44
C ARG A 49 18.32 38.62 -1.63
N LEU A 50 17.17 37.95 -1.77
CA LEU A 50 15.86 38.58 -1.72
C LEU A 50 15.78 39.36 -0.40
N ARG A 51 15.83 40.70 -0.50
CA ARG A 51 15.55 41.61 0.60
C ARG A 51 14.13 41.33 1.06
N GLN A 52 13.99 40.68 2.21
CA GLN A 52 12.70 40.56 2.86
C GLN A 52 12.18 41.97 3.18
N PRO A 53 10.96 42.34 2.75
CA PRO A 53 10.35 43.58 3.21
C PRO A 53 10.13 43.45 4.72
N LYS A 54 10.73 44.37 5.49
CA LYS A 54 10.43 44.56 6.90
C LYS A 54 8.96 44.96 7.02
N ARG A 55 8.08 43.99 7.26
CA ARG A 55 6.69 44.26 7.66
C ARG A 55 6.75 44.73 9.12
N HIS A 56 6.60 46.02 9.33
CA HIS A 56 6.33 46.56 10.66
C HIS A 56 4.97 46.03 11.09
N PHE A 57 4.99 45.02 11.98
CA PHE A 57 3.80 44.50 12.63
C PHE A 57 3.43 45.47 13.76
N THR A 58 2.58 46.45 13.47
CA THR A 58 1.94 47.25 14.50
C THR A 58 0.91 46.37 15.20
N THR A 59 1.26 45.83 16.35
CA THR A 59 0.33 45.10 17.22
C THR A 59 -0.63 46.11 17.86
N THR A 60 -1.79 46.32 17.25
CA THR A 60 -2.93 46.93 17.95
C THR A 60 -3.55 45.88 18.86
N LEU A 61 -3.12 45.89 20.12
CA LEU A 61 -3.80 45.19 21.21
C LEU A 61 -5.20 45.82 21.40
N VAL A 62 -6.20 45.25 20.74
CA VAL A 62 -7.60 45.50 21.10
C VAL A 62 -7.94 44.54 22.23
N ALA A 63 -8.06 45.10 23.44
CA ALA A 63 -8.57 44.40 24.61
C ALA A 63 -10.00 43.92 24.32
N ARG A 64 -10.15 42.61 24.10
CA ARG A 64 -11.45 41.97 23.95
C ARG A 64 -11.97 41.62 25.34
N LYS A 65 -12.99 42.37 25.75
CA LYS A 65 -13.84 42.16 26.92
C LYS A 65 -14.25 40.69 27.04
N GLN A 66 -13.92 40.07 28.18
CA GLN A 66 -14.42 38.75 28.59
C GLN A 66 -15.85 38.93 29.08
N ASP A 67 -16.82 38.60 28.24
CA ASP A 67 -18.18 38.34 28.69
C ASP A 67 -18.33 36.81 28.77
N ASP A 68 -18.41 36.33 30.01
CA ASP A 68 -18.69 34.97 30.44
C ASP A 68 -20.09 34.53 29.97
N SER A 69 -20.15 33.44 29.19
CA SER A 69 -21.41 32.79 28.79
C SER A 69 -21.12 31.36 28.31
N THR A 70 -21.27 30.41 29.23
CA THR A 70 -21.76 29.04 29.06
C THR A 70 -21.57 28.37 27.70
N SER A 71 -20.62 27.43 27.68
CA SER A 71 -20.36 26.47 26.61
C SER A 71 -21.56 25.57 26.30
N THR A 72 -22.14 25.75 25.11
CA THR A 72 -22.76 24.66 24.33
C THR A 72 -22.53 24.99 22.86
N SER A 73 -21.32 24.71 22.37
CA SER A 73 -21.00 24.80 20.95
C SER A 73 -21.51 23.56 20.23
N ASN A 74 -22.76 23.61 19.80
CA ASN A 74 -23.29 22.73 18.77
C ASN A 74 -22.65 23.12 17.43
N SER A 75 -21.51 22.51 17.11
CA SER A 75 -20.84 22.67 15.81
C SER A 75 -21.67 21.97 14.73
N ASN A 76 -22.65 22.70 14.18
CA ASN A 76 -23.32 22.31 12.94
C ASN A 76 -22.37 22.62 11.78
N SER A 77 -21.36 21.77 11.59
CA SER A 77 -20.52 21.81 10.40
C SER A 77 -21.36 21.42 9.20
N GLY A 78 -21.48 22.33 8.23
CA GLY A 78 -22.26 22.14 7.01
C GLY A 78 -22.08 20.76 6.41
N SER A 79 -23.18 20.06 6.23
CA SER A 79 -23.25 18.78 5.54
C SER A 79 -22.90 18.99 4.07
N ALA A 80 -21.61 18.92 3.75
CA ALA A 80 -21.17 18.51 2.43
C ALA A 80 -21.69 17.08 2.22
N SER A 81 -22.58 16.93 1.24
CA SER A 81 -23.19 15.71 0.71
C SER A 81 -22.75 14.42 1.41
N ALA A 82 -23.63 13.90 2.27
CA ALA A 82 -23.39 12.70 3.07
C ALA A 82 -23.12 11.49 2.16
N ALA A 83 -21.84 11.24 1.87
CA ALA A 83 -21.38 9.94 1.40
C ALA A 83 -21.79 8.90 2.45
N SER A 84 -22.35 7.78 1.98
CA SER A 84 -22.80 6.71 2.87
C SER A 84 -21.66 6.31 3.82
N PRO A 85 -21.93 6.15 5.13
CA PRO A 85 -20.90 5.78 6.07
C PRO A 85 -20.32 4.42 5.68
N SER A 86 -18.99 4.36 5.58
CA SER A 86 -18.24 3.12 5.40
C SER A 86 -18.38 2.22 6.64
N LYS A 87 -18.28 0.91 6.45
CA LYS A 87 -18.29 -0.04 7.56
C LYS A 87 -17.00 0.11 8.36
N LEU A 88 -17.10 0.25 9.68
CA LEU A 88 -15.94 0.33 10.56
C LEU A 88 -15.61 -1.04 11.14
N TYR A 89 -14.33 -1.40 11.10
CA TYR A 89 -13.79 -2.62 11.68
C TYR A 89 -13.09 -2.33 13.00
N THR A 90 -13.14 -3.29 13.91
CA THR A 90 -12.41 -3.32 15.19
C THR A 90 -11.15 -4.17 15.07
N PHE A 91 -10.24 -4.03 16.04
CA PHE A 91 -9.02 -4.86 16.10
C PHE A 91 -9.32 -6.36 16.06
N GLU A 92 -10.32 -6.84 16.81
CA GLU A 92 -10.65 -8.26 16.90
C GLU A 92 -11.15 -8.82 15.56
N GLU A 93 -11.90 -8.02 14.80
CA GLU A 93 -12.38 -8.40 13.48
C GLU A 93 -11.25 -8.45 12.47
N ILE A 94 -10.33 -7.47 12.46
CA ILE A 94 -9.15 -7.49 11.59
C ILE A 94 -8.26 -8.68 11.93
N LYS A 95 -8.04 -8.97 13.22
CA LYS A 95 -7.28 -10.15 13.67
C LYS A 95 -7.91 -11.45 13.17
N SER A 96 -9.24 -11.53 13.19
CA SER A 96 -9.99 -12.68 12.67
C SER A 96 -9.82 -12.84 11.16
N ILE A 97 -9.84 -11.74 10.41
CA ILE A 97 -9.61 -11.72 8.95
C ILE A 97 -8.18 -12.16 8.62
N THR A 98 -7.18 -11.67 9.35
CA THR A 98 -5.77 -12.06 9.14
C THR A 98 -5.56 -13.54 9.47
N SER A 99 -6.25 -14.07 10.49
CA SER A 99 -6.15 -15.48 10.89
C SER A 99 -6.86 -16.43 9.90
N LYS A 100 -7.91 -15.95 9.22
CA LYS A 100 -8.71 -16.71 8.25
C LYS A 100 -8.83 -15.89 6.96
N PRO A 101 -7.85 -15.99 6.05
CA PRO A 101 -7.84 -15.20 4.83
C PRO A 101 -9.02 -15.59 3.92
N ASP A 102 -9.91 -14.64 3.66
CA ASP A 102 -11.02 -14.78 2.71
C ASP A 102 -10.62 -14.20 1.35
N PRO A 103 -10.79 -14.91 0.21
CA PRO A 103 -10.46 -14.37 -1.12
C PRO A 103 -11.38 -13.21 -1.54
N ASN A 104 -12.54 -13.07 -0.90
CA ASN A 104 -13.51 -12.01 -1.16
C ASN A 104 -13.25 -10.74 -0.33
N ARG A 105 -12.17 -10.71 0.46
CA ARG A 105 -11.79 -9.56 1.28
C ARG A 105 -10.36 -9.17 0.99
N ILE A 106 -10.11 -7.88 0.88
CA ILE A 106 -8.77 -7.34 0.73
C ILE A 106 -8.52 -6.25 1.75
N LEU A 107 -7.41 -6.40 2.48
CA LEU A 107 -6.93 -5.41 3.43
C LEU A 107 -5.87 -4.56 2.73
N ILE A 108 -6.07 -3.24 2.73
CA ILE A 108 -5.22 -2.28 2.01
C ILE A 108 -4.57 -1.31 3.01
N ASP A 109 -3.23 -1.33 3.03
CA ASP A 109 -2.38 -0.40 3.75
C ASP A 109 -2.12 0.83 2.90
N VAL A 110 -2.65 1.99 3.30
CA VAL A 110 -2.49 3.24 2.53
C VAL A 110 -1.31 4.10 2.95
N ARG A 111 -0.41 3.56 3.77
CA ARG A 111 0.85 4.22 4.15
C ARG A 111 1.84 4.22 2.98
N GLU A 112 2.86 5.06 3.09
CA GLU A 112 3.94 5.09 2.11
C GLU A 112 4.85 3.86 2.24
N PRO A 113 5.45 3.35 1.13
CA PRO A 113 6.27 2.14 1.17
C PRO A 113 7.44 2.19 2.16
N HIS A 114 8.00 3.39 2.41
CA HIS A 114 9.07 3.56 3.38
C HIS A 114 8.61 3.34 4.84
N GLU A 115 7.36 3.64 5.17
CA GLU A 115 6.78 3.37 6.50
C GLU A 115 6.69 1.85 6.74
N LEU A 116 6.30 1.09 5.70
CA LEU A 116 6.19 -0.36 5.77
C LEU A 116 7.55 -1.04 5.91
N LYS A 117 8.60 -0.51 5.28
CA LYS A 117 9.97 -1.01 5.45
C LYS A 117 10.49 -0.84 6.87
N GLN A 118 10.06 0.22 7.57
CA GLN A 118 10.49 0.51 8.95
C GLN A 118 9.71 -0.28 9.99
N THR A 119 8.38 -0.39 9.81
CA THR A 119 7.48 -0.92 10.84
C THR A 119 6.93 -2.32 10.53
N GLY A 120 6.99 -2.74 9.26
CA GLY A 120 6.23 -3.87 8.75
C GLY A 120 4.81 -3.48 8.37
N LYS A 121 3.98 -4.48 8.09
CA LYS A 121 2.55 -4.34 7.73
C LYS A 121 1.72 -5.43 8.39
N ILE A 122 0.40 -5.27 8.35
CA ILE A 122 -0.53 -6.32 8.79
C ILE A 122 -0.42 -7.48 7.80
N PRO A 123 -0.28 -8.74 8.25
CA PRO A 123 -0.12 -9.88 7.35
C PRO A 123 -1.26 -9.99 6.34
N GLY A 124 -0.90 -10.30 5.09
CA GLY A 124 -1.86 -10.43 3.99
C GLY A 124 -2.37 -9.09 3.42
N SER A 125 -1.96 -7.95 3.98
CA SER A 125 -2.31 -6.65 3.42
C SER A 125 -1.52 -6.32 2.14
N ARG A 126 -2.15 -5.54 1.26
CA ARG A 126 -1.57 -4.95 0.05
C ARG A 126 -1.32 -3.45 0.26
N ASN A 127 -0.24 -2.92 -0.29
CA ASN A 127 0.09 -1.51 -0.11
C ASN A 127 -0.42 -0.66 -1.28
N LEU A 128 -1.14 0.42 -0.96
CA LEU A 128 -1.64 1.41 -1.91
C LEU A 128 -1.45 2.83 -1.35
N PRO A 129 -0.29 3.46 -1.54
CA PRO A 129 0.04 4.71 -0.90
C PRO A 129 -0.85 5.86 -1.40
N VAL A 130 -1.66 6.43 -0.50
CA VAL A 130 -2.62 7.47 -0.87
C VAL A 130 -1.97 8.84 -1.09
N GLN A 131 -0.80 9.10 -0.49
CA GLN A 131 -0.16 10.41 -0.57
C GLN A 131 0.69 10.56 -1.83
N SER A 132 1.47 9.54 -2.20
CA SER A 132 2.24 9.53 -3.45
C SER A 132 1.45 9.07 -4.68
N ALA A 133 0.38 8.28 -4.52
CA ALA A 133 -0.38 7.71 -5.63
C ALA A 133 -1.91 7.83 -5.45
N ALA A 134 -2.41 9.04 -5.19
CA ALA A 134 -3.85 9.30 -5.10
C ALA A 134 -4.62 9.04 -6.41
N ASP A 135 -3.92 9.11 -7.55
CA ASP A 135 -4.45 8.79 -8.89
C ASP A 135 -4.79 7.31 -9.06
N ALA A 136 -4.14 6.43 -8.28
CA ALA A 136 -4.28 4.98 -8.37
C ALA A 136 -5.73 4.48 -8.31
N PHE A 137 -6.59 5.15 -7.54
CA PHE A 137 -8.00 4.78 -7.43
C PHE A 137 -8.72 4.86 -8.78
N PHE A 138 -8.32 5.78 -9.66
CA PHE A 138 -9.00 6.06 -10.92
C PHE A 138 -8.37 5.39 -12.14
N LEU A 139 -7.23 4.70 -11.97
CA LEU A 139 -6.56 4.00 -13.06
C LEU A 139 -7.40 2.83 -13.62
N PRO A 140 -7.26 2.48 -14.90
CA PRO A 140 -7.81 1.22 -15.41
C PRO A 140 -7.15 0.02 -14.72
N ALA A 141 -7.85 -1.13 -14.72
CA ALA A 141 -7.41 -2.32 -13.96
C ALA A 141 -6.03 -2.83 -14.37
N GLU A 142 -5.71 -2.81 -15.67
CA GLU A 142 -4.43 -3.26 -16.23
C GLU A 142 -3.26 -2.38 -15.73
N GLU A 143 -3.38 -1.05 -15.88
CA GLU A 143 -2.34 -0.11 -15.39
C GLU A 143 -2.19 -0.15 -13.87
N PHE A 144 -3.28 -0.39 -13.14
CA PHE A 144 -3.24 -0.55 -11.69
C PHE A 144 -2.43 -1.78 -11.30
N GLU A 145 -2.68 -2.92 -11.93
CA GLU A 145 -1.97 -4.16 -11.62
C GLU A 145 -0.48 -4.06 -11.98
N GLU A 146 -0.13 -3.44 -13.10
CA GLU A 146 1.27 -3.20 -13.47
C GLU A 146 2.01 -2.33 -12.43
N ARG A 147 1.36 -1.27 -11.92
CA ARG A 147 1.98 -0.35 -10.97
C ARG A 147 2.07 -0.91 -9.54
N PHE A 148 1.05 -1.62 -9.07
CA PHE A 148 0.94 -2.03 -7.67
C PHE A 148 1.15 -3.53 -7.44
N GLY A 149 1.18 -4.34 -8.50
CA GLY A 149 1.43 -5.78 -8.42
C GLY A 149 0.28 -6.58 -7.82
N PHE A 150 -0.94 -6.04 -7.84
CA PHE A 150 -2.14 -6.77 -7.48
C PHE A 150 -3.36 -6.30 -8.28
N GLU A 151 -4.31 -7.20 -8.50
CA GLU A 151 -5.53 -6.93 -9.24
C GLU A 151 -6.37 -5.82 -8.56
N LYS A 152 -6.85 -4.87 -9.36
CA LYS A 152 -7.74 -3.82 -8.88
C LYS A 152 -9.01 -4.45 -8.29
N PRO A 153 -9.47 -4.02 -7.09
CA PRO A 153 -10.72 -4.53 -6.54
C PRO A 153 -11.93 -4.15 -7.42
N ASP A 154 -12.44 -5.11 -8.18
CA ASP A 154 -13.58 -4.91 -9.08
C ASP A 154 -14.87 -4.54 -8.35
N ALA A 155 -15.74 -3.86 -9.10
CA ALA A 155 -17.04 -3.33 -8.67
C ALA A 155 -17.95 -4.34 -7.95
N ASN A 156 -17.81 -5.65 -8.22
CA ASN A 156 -18.92 -6.57 -8.00
C ASN A 156 -18.80 -7.56 -6.84
N ASN A 157 -17.65 -7.82 -6.19
CA ASN A 157 -17.60 -8.92 -5.21
C ASN A 157 -16.56 -8.84 -4.08
N LYS A 158 -15.65 -7.85 -4.06
CA LYS A 158 -14.60 -7.77 -3.02
C LYS A 158 -14.95 -6.71 -1.98
N GLU A 159 -14.86 -7.07 -0.69
CA GLU A 159 -14.91 -6.12 0.41
C GLU A 159 -13.50 -5.55 0.63
N VAL A 160 -13.38 -4.23 0.55
CA VAL A 160 -12.10 -3.51 0.63
C VAL A 160 -12.03 -2.79 1.97
N ILE A 161 -11.03 -3.15 2.77
CA ILE A 161 -10.81 -2.60 4.10
C ILE A 161 -9.56 -1.74 4.07
N PHE A 162 -9.69 -0.44 4.32
CA PHE A 162 -8.56 0.49 4.34
C PHE A 162 -8.06 0.73 5.76
N TYR A 163 -6.74 0.74 5.92
CA TYR A 163 -6.08 1.18 7.15
C TYR A 163 -4.82 1.99 6.84
N CYS A 164 -4.37 2.81 7.78
CA CYS A 164 -3.15 3.60 7.61
C CYS A 164 -2.29 3.56 8.87
N LYS A 165 -1.70 4.69 9.27
CA LYS A 165 -1.00 4.82 10.55
C LYS A 165 -1.97 5.03 11.73
N ALA A 166 -2.89 5.99 11.60
CA ALA A 166 -3.72 6.50 12.70
C ALA A 166 -5.19 6.77 12.29
N GLY A 167 -5.72 6.09 11.26
CA GLY A 167 -7.11 6.23 10.80
C GLY A 167 -7.42 7.40 9.84
N VAL A 168 -6.64 8.48 9.85
CA VAL A 168 -6.97 9.70 9.07
C VAL A 168 -6.90 9.45 7.56
N ARG A 169 -5.82 8.82 7.08
CA ARG A 169 -5.61 8.57 5.64
C ARG A 169 -6.53 7.48 5.10
N SER A 170 -6.90 6.49 5.92
CA SER A 170 -7.80 5.42 5.52
C SER A 170 -9.21 5.94 5.21
N ARG A 171 -9.69 6.94 5.96
CA ARG A 171 -10.96 7.61 5.65
C ARG A 171 -10.94 8.33 4.31
N ALA A 172 -9.84 9.03 4.01
CA ALA A 172 -9.68 9.69 2.71
C ALA A 172 -9.62 8.65 1.57
N ALA A 173 -8.89 7.55 1.76
CA ALA A 173 -8.81 6.46 0.80
C ALA A 173 -10.17 5.79 0.54
N ALA A 174 -10.95 5.52 1.59
CA ALA A 174 -12.31 5.00 1.45
C ALA A 174 -13.21 5.93 0.63
N GLN A 175 -13.12 7.24 0.86
CA GLN A 175 -13.86 8.22 0.05
C GLN A 175 -13.39 8.26 -1.42
N LEU A 176 -12.09 8.16 -1.67
CA LEU A 176 -11.56 8.09 -3.04
C LEU A 176 -12.03 6.81 -3.74
N ALA A 177 -11.98 5.67 -3.07
CA ALA A 177 -12.46 4.40 -3.56
C ALA A 177 -13.97 4.45 -3.89
N GLN A 178 -14.78 5.05 -3.02
CA GLN A 178 -16.22 5.26 -3.28
C GLN A 178 -16.45 6.09 -4.54
N ARG A 179 -15.71 7.20 -4.71
CA ARG A 179 -15.82 8.06 -5.91
C ARG A 179 -15.30 7.39 -7.17
N ALA A 180 -14.28 6.56 -7.04
CA ALA A 180 -13.69 5.81 -8.15
C ALA A 180 -14.52 4.57 -8.54
N GLY A 181 -15.64 4.31 -7.88
CA GLY A 181 -16.49 3.16 -8.17
C GLY A 181 -15.86 1.82 -7.80
N TRP A 182 -14.96 1.80 -6.81
CA TRP A 182 -14.42 0.56 -6.26
C TRP A 182 -15.55 -0.25 -5.61
N GLY A 183 -15.48 -1.56 -5.76
CA GLY A 183 -16.66 -2.40 -5.62
C GLY A 183 -17.17 -2.77 -4.25
N GLY A 184 -18.31 -3.47 -4.31
CA GLY A 184 -18.93 -4.27 -3.26
C GLY A 184 -19.21 -3.52 -1.96
N LYS A 185 -18.19 -3.50 -1.09
CA LYS A 185 -18.28 -2.95 0.26
C LYS A 185 -16.96 -2.26 0.61
N ILE A 186 -17.06 -0.97 0.91
CA ILE A 186 -15.92 -0.17 1.37
C ILE A 186 -15.99 -0.04 2.88
N ALA A 187 -14.89 -0.39 3.51
CA ALA A 187 -14.76 -0.44 4.96
C ALA A 187 -13.44 0.18 5.41
N GLU A 188 -13.38 0.54 6.68
CA GLU A 188 -12.25 1.23 7.28
C GLU A 188 -11.88 0.59 8.62
N PHE A 189 -10.59 0.52 8.90
CA PHE A 189 -10.08 0.22 10.24
C PHE A 189 -9.53 1.50 10.88
N PRO A 190 -10.32 2.23 11.69
CA PRO A 190 -9.94 3.52 12.27
C PRO A 190 -8.74 3.41 13.22
N GLY A 191 -8.63 2.30 13.95
CA GLY A 191 -7.49 1.98 14.82
C GLY A 191 -6.14 1.95 14.09
N SER A 192 -6.16 1.45 12.86
CA SER A 192 -5.03 1.45 11.95
C SER A 192 -3.78 0.78 12.57
N TRP A 193 -2.59 1.07 12.04
CA TRP A 193 -1.34 0.49 12.51
C TRP A 193 -1.07 0.69 14.00
N ILE A 194 -1.34 1.88 14.56
CA ILE A 194 -1.06 2.18 15.96
C ILE A 194 -1.83 1.24 16.90
N GLU A 195 -3.12 1.01 16.66
CA GLU A 195 -3.91 0.08 17.47
C GLU A 195 -3.45 -1.37 17.28
N TRP A 196 -3.13 -1.76 16.04
CA TRP A 196 -2.62 -3.09 15.72
C TRP A 196 -1.33 -3.43 16.47
N GLU A 197 -0.35 -2.52 16.43
CA GLU A 197 0.94 -2.66 17.10
C GLU A 197 0.76 -2.64 18.63
N LYS A 198 -0.05 -1.71 19.16
CA LYS A 198 -0.33 -1.60 20.59
C LYS A 198 -0.95 -2.87 21.17
N ASN A 199 -1.83 -3.53 20.40
CA ASN A 199 -2.55 -4.73 20.84
C ASN A 199 -1.79 -6.03 20.52
N GLY A 200 -0.54 -5.94 20.04
CA GLY A 200 0.30 -7.12 19.77
C GLY A 200 -0.17 -7.96 18.60
N GLY A 201 -0.72 -7.34 17.55
CA GLY A 201 -1.03 -8.02 16.30
C GLY A 201 0.22 -8.57 15.62
N GLU A 202 0.06 -9.60 14.77
CA GLU A 202 1.17 -10.15 13.98
C GLU A 202 1.72 -9.11 12.99
N ILE A 203 3.03 -9.14 12.75
CA ILE A 203 3.70 -8.17 11.88
C ILE A 203 4.45 -8.90 10.77
N GLU A 204 4.07 -8.61 9.53
CA GLU A 204 4.81 -9.05 8.34
C GLU A 204 5.87 -8.00 8.01
N LYS A 205 7.16 -8.35 8.16
CA LYS A 205 8.28 -7.47 7.80
C LYS A 205 8.62 -7.61 6.33
N LEU A 206 8.86 -6.48 5.66
CA LEU A 206 9.36 -6.44 4.29
C LEU A 206 10.89 -6.52 4.34
N ASN A 207 11.46 -7.58 3.79
CA ASN A 207 12.90 -7.79 3.68
C ASN A 207 13.47 -7.15 2.41
#